data_AF-M0ALQ3-F1
#
_entry.id   AF-M0ALQ3-F1
#
_cell.length_a   1.000
_cell.length_b   1.000
_cell.length_c   1.000
_cell.angle_alpha   90.00
_cell.angle_beta   90.00
_cell.angle_gamma   90.00
#
_symmetry.space_group_name_H-M   'P 1'
#
loop_
_entity.id
_entity.type
_entity.pdbx_description
1 polymer ?
#
loop_
_entity_poly.entity_id
_entity_poly.type
_entity_poly.pdbx_seq_one_letter_code
_entity_poly.pdbx_strand_id
1 'polypeptide(L)' 'MTVPWQSISFYALTGNSGITFKEKLVKETIVEALKEIREQNPPNRILLVADNYGFHHAYLTQ' A
#
# COMPACT_ATOMS: atom_id res chain seq x y z
N MET A 1 -26.05 -1.97 -5.68
CA MET A 1 -25.18 -1.51 -4.59
C MET A 1 -23.82 -1.21 -5.19
N THR A 2 -23.37 0.04 -5.15
CA THR A 2 -22.00 0.41 -5.50
C THR A 2 -21.12 0.21 -4.28
N VAL A 3 -20.18 -0.73 -4.33
CA VAL A 3 -19.16 -0.88 -3.28
C VAL A 3 -18.21 0.31 -3.41
N PRO A 4 -17.97 1.10 -2.35
CA PRO A 4 -17.02 2.21 -2.43
C PRO A 4 -15.60 1.62 -2.48
N TRP A 5 -15.04 1.54 -3.68
CA TRP A 5 -13.67 1.11 -3.89
C TRP A 5 -12.70 2.14 -3.33
N GLN A 6 -11.72 1.66 -2.58
CA GLN A 6 -10.65 2.48 -2.02
C GLN A 6 -9.37 2.20 -2.80
N SER A 7 -8.72 3.25 -3.27
CA SER A 7 -7.47 3.15 -4.03
C SER A 7 -6.25 3.20 -3.12
N ILE A 8 -5.28 2.32 -3.37
CA ILE A 8 -3.92 2.41 -2.82
C ILE A 8 -3.00 2.73 -3.99
N SER A 9 -2.35 3.89 -3.94
CA SER A 9 -1.42 4.35 -4.97
C SER A 9 0.02 4.30 -4.47
N PHE A 10 0.92 3.84 -5.32
CA PHE A 10 2.35 3.78 -5.08
C PHE A 10 3.11 4.44 -6.22
N TYR A 11 4.07 5.29 -5.87
CA TYR A 11 4.93 5.97 -6.82
C TYR A 11 6.39 5.61 -6.58
N ALA A 12 7.03 5.02 -7.59
CA ALA A 12 8.44 4.69 -7.59
C ALA A 12 9.23 5.69 -8.45
N LEU A 13 10.31 6.25 -7.89
CA LEU A 13 11.24 7.12 -8.62
C LEU A 13 12.09 6.36 -9.63
N THR A 14 12.47 5.12 -9.31
CA THR A 14 13.38 4.28 -10.11
C THR A 14 12.85 2.85 -10.28
N GLY A 15 11.52 2.74 -10.46
CA GLY A 15 10.83 1.45 -10.58
C GLY A 15 9.41 1.61 -11.12
N ASN A 16 8.58 0.59 -10.90
CA ASN A 16 7.21 0.54 -11.37
C ASN A 16 6.27 1.18 -10.35
N SER A 17 5.61 2.27 -10.76
CA SER A 17 4.49 2.87 -10.03
C SER A 17 3.21 2.08 -10.30
N GLY A 18 2.27 2.08 -9.36
CA GLY A 18 1.06 1.27 -9.46
C GLY A 18 -0.11 1.84 -8.67
N ILE A 19 -1.31 1.45 -9.07
CA ILE A 19 -2.54 1.71 -8.33
C ILE A 19 -3.32 0.40 -8.22
N THR A 20 -3.81 0.11 -7.03
CA THR A 20 -4.68 -1.04 -6.77
C THR A 20 -5.95 -0.56 -6.09
N PHE A 21 -7.05 -1.25 -6.34
CA PHE A 21 -8.37 -0.94 -5.80
C PHE A 21 -8.81 -2.09 -4.90
N LYS A 22 -9.20 -1.77 -3.67
CA LYS A 22 -9.67 -2.74 -2.68
C LYS A 22 -11.05 -2.31 -2.17
N GLU A 23 -11.91 -3.28 -1.87
CA GLU A 23 -13.24 -2.99 -1.31
C GLU A 23 -13.17 -2.41 0.11
N LYS A 24 -12.09 -2.71 0.84
CA LYS A 24 -11.81 -2.22 2.19
C LYS A 24 -10.31 -2.00 2.37
N LEU A 25 -9.93 -0.93 3.06
CA LEU A 25 -8.58 -0.70 3.57
C LEU A 25 -8.44 -1.27 4.98
N VAL A 26 -8.14 -2.55 5.05
CA VAL A 26 -7.75 -3.25 6.29
C VAL A 26 -6.28 -3.63 6.24
N LYS A 27 -5.68 -3.95 7.39
CA LYS A 27 -4.25 -4.28 7.51
C LYS A 27 -3.81 -5.33 6.48
N GLU A 28 -4.63 -6.36 6.28
CA GLU A 28 -4.36 -7.47 5.38
C GLU A 28 -4.23 -6.99 3.92
N THR A 29 -5.18 -6.17 3.47
CA THR A 29 -5.18 -5.62 2.10
C THR A 29 -4.03 -4.64 1.84
N ILE A 30 -3.58 -3.93 2.88
CA ILE A 30 -2.41 -3.04 2.80
C ILE A 30 -1.14 -3.89 2.69
N VAL A 31 -1.00 -4.95 3.49
CA VAL A 31 0.15 -5.86 3.42
C VAL A 31 0.25 -6.55 2.07
N GLU A 32 -0.88 -6.98 1.49
CA GLU A 32 -0.92 -7.52 0.12
C GLU A 32 -0.39 -6.51 -0.91
N ALA A 33 -0.90 -5.27 -0.88
CA ALA A 33 -0.45 -4.22 -1.79
C ALA A 33 1.06 -3.94 -1.66
N LEU A 34 1.59 -3.92 -0.44
CA LEU A 34 3.02 -3.74 -0.21
C LEU A 34 3.87 -4.91 -0.73
N LYS A 35 3.36 -6.15 -0.66
CA LYS A 35 4.03 -7.32 -1.25
C LYS A 35 4.07 -7.22 -2.77
N GLU A 36 2.96 -6.89 -3.41
CA GLU A 36 2.88 -6.68 -4.86
C GLU A 36 3.87 -5.61 -5.33
N ILE A 37 3.93 -4.47 -4.61
CA ILE A 37 4.89 -3.40 -4.87
C ILE A 37 6.33 -3.93 -4.78
N ARG A 38 6.64 -4.75 -3.77
CA ARG A 38 7.99 -5.30 -3.57
C ARG A 38 8.38 -6.31 -4.65
N GLU A 39 7.46 -7.18 -5.07
CA GLU A 39 7.69 -8.13 -6.15
C GLU A 39 7.98 -7.43 -7.48
N GLN A 40 7.29 -6.31 -7.74
CA GLN A 40 7.48 -5.51 -8.95
C GLN A 40 8.72 -4.61 -8.90
N ASN A 41 9.32 -4.41 -7.72
CA ASN A 41 10.45 -3.51 -7.49
C ASN A 41 11.58 -4.23 -6.70
N PRO A 42 12.41 -5.04 -7.37
CA PRO A 42 13.54 -5.78 -6.75
C PRO A 42 14.60 -4.82 -6.18
N PRO A 43 15.59 -5.30 -5.39
CA PRO A 43 15.92 -4.98 -3.97
C PRO A 43 16.30 -3.53 -3.62
N ASN A 44 16.08 -2.58 -4.50
CA ASN A 44 16.25 -1.16 -4.26
C ASN A 44 15.43 -0.68 -3.06
N ARG A 45 15.92 0.37 -2.41
CA ARG A 45 15.24 0.99 -1.26
C ARG A 45 13.94 1.62 -1.75
N ILE A 46 12.84 1.32 -1.07
CA ILE A 46 11.53 1.91 -1.34
C ILE A 46 11.34 3.06 -0.35
N LEU A 47 11.16 4.29 -0.86
CA LEU A 47 10.72 5.43 -0.04
C LEU A 47 9.19 5.43 -0.03
N LEU A 48 8.61 5.09 1.12
CA LEU A 48 7.16 5.16 1.34
C LEU A 48 6.83 6.49 2.02
N VAL A 49 5.98 7.30 1.38
CA VAL A 49 5.39 8.50 1.98
C VAL A 49 3.92 8.20 2.21
N ALA A 50 3.54 8.03 3.48
CA ALA A 50 2.15 7.88 3.89
C ALA A 50 1.66 9.20 4.49
N ASP A 51 0.38 9.50 4.34
CA ASP A 51 -0.23 10.61 5.08
C ASP A 51 -0.37 10.24 6.57
N ASN A 52 -0.62 11.23 7.43
CA ASN A 52 -0.81 11.01 8.86
C ASN A 52 -2.26 10.60 9.17
N TYR A 53 -2.84 9.70 8.39
CA TYR A 53 -4.16 9.15 8.65
C TYR A 53 -4.08 8.11 9.77
N GLY A 54 -4.98 8.20 10.76
CA GLY A 54 -4.88 7.42 12.01
C GLY A 54 -4.83 5.91 11.83
N PHE A 55 -5.31 5.38 10.69
CA PHE A 55 -5.24 3.96 10.33
C PHE A 55 -3.85 3.49 9.87
N HIS A 56 -2.90 4.39 9.60
CA HIS A 56 -1.50 4.03 9.36
C HIS A 56 -0.73 3.72 10.65
N HIS A 57 -1.31 3.97 11.82
CA HIS A 57 -0.77 3.55 13.10
C HIS A 57 -1.25 2.13 13.43
N ALA A 58 -0.36 1.14 13.30
CA ALA A 58 -0.55 -0.17 13.89
C ALA A 58 0.25 -0.25 15.20
N TYR A 59 -0.34 -0.78 16.27
CA TYR A 59 0.42 -1.13 17.47
C TYR A 59 1.46 -2.20 17.10
N LEU A 60 2.70 -2.02 17.56
CA LEU A 60 3.75 -3.01 17.43
C LEU A 60 3.34 -4.25 18.25
N THR A 61 2.97 -5.34 17.59
CA THR A 61 2.69 -6.62 18.24
C THR A 61 3.99 -7.41 18.35
N GLN A 62 4.39 -7.77 19.57
CA GLN A 62 5.53 -8.65 19.87
C GLN A 62 5.24 -10.11 19.50
#